data_AF-A0A948VH00-F1
#
_entry.id   AF-A0A948VH00-F1
#
_cell.length_a   1.000
_cell.length_b   1.000
_cell.length_c   1.000
_cell.angle_alpha   90.00
_cell.angle_beta   90.00
_cell.angle_gamma   90.00
#
_symmetry.space_group_name_H-M   'P 1'
#
loop_
_entity.id
_entity.type
_entity.pdbx_description
1 polymer ?
#
loop_
_entity_poly.entity_id
_entity_poly.type
_entity_poly.pdbx_seq_one_letter_code
_entity_poly.pdbx_strand_id
1 'polypeptide(L)'
;MADKRMLIVDADIVRKIDENRGDMSYSEFLDFLIDGQLKEPAHNNAYVDKEEFNQFAAGMKELLRNFLEFFLSYGLELGKQPQDKTFQELSQKLQTLGSSGNKGKNL
;
A
#
# COMPACT_ATOMS: atom_id res chain seq x y z
N MET A 1 18.60 -5.27 34.01
CA MET A 1 19.42 -6.25 33.29
C MET A 1 18.49 -7.38 32.86
N ALA A 2 18.38 -7.67 31.57
CA ALA A 2 17.52 -8.75 31.10
C ALA A 2 18.07 -10.10 31.60
N ASP A 3 17.21 -10.93 32.17
CA ASP A 3 17.54 -12.29 32.59
C ASP A 3 17.95 -13.11 31.36
N LYS A 4 19.22 -13.52 31.27
CA LYS A 4 19.75 -14.28 30.12
C LYS A 4 19.65 -15.77 30.41
N ARG A 5 19.02 -16.52 29.50
CA ARG A 5 18.87 -17.98 29.58
C ARG A 5 19.68 -18.67 28.48
N MET A 6 20.10 -19.90 28.73
CA MET A 6 20.86 -20.71 27.77
C MET A 6 19.91 -21.47 26.84
N LEU A 7 20.15 -21.35 25.53
CA LEU A 7 19.42 -22.09 24.48
C LEU A 7 20.39 -23.07 23.82
N ILE A 8 20.05 -24.37 23.82
CA ILE A 8 20.84 -25.43 23.17
C ILE A 8 20.17 -25.75 21.83
N VAL A 9 20.94 -25.69 20.75
CA VAL A 9 20.49 -25.97 19.38
C VAL A 9 21.56 -26.78 18.64
N ASP A 10 21.16 -27.47 17.58
CA ASP A 10 22.08 -28.23 16.74
C ASP A 10 23.09 -27.30 16.04
N ALA A 11 24.32 -27.80 15.87
CA ALA A 11 25.40 -27.04 15.25
C ALA A 11 25.07 -26.53 13.83
N ASP A 12 24.28 -27.30 13.07
CA ASP A 12 23.83 -26.89 11.75
C ASP A 12 22.90 -25.68 11.78
N ILE A 13 22.08 -25.55 12.83
CA ILE A 13 21.20 -24.40 13.02
C ILE A 13 22.02 -23.16 13.34
N VAL A 14 23.02 -23.29 14.23
CA VAL A 14 23.95 -22.21 14.58
C VAL A 14 24.65 -21.68 13.33
N ARG A 15 25.17 -22.58 12.48
CA ARG A 15 25.81 -22.20 11.22
C ARG A 15 24.86 -21.42 10.30
N LYS A 16 23.63 -21.92 10.12
CA LYS A 16 22.62 -21.23 9.30
C LYS A 16 22.30 -19.83 9.85
N ILE A 17 22.23 -19.67 11.18
CA ILE A 17 22.00 -18.36 11.79
C ILE A 17 23.16 -17.42 11.48
N ASP A 18 24.41 -17.86 11.68
CA ASP A 18 25.58 -17.02 11.41
C ASP A 18 25.69 -16.59 9.93
N GLU A 19 25.34 -17.47 9.00
CA GLU A 19 25.36 -17.17 7.56
C GLU A 19 24.28 -16.16 7.13
N ASN A 20 23.16 -16.06 7.87
CA ASN A 20 21.98 -15.30 7.45
C ASN A 20 21.65 -14.08 8.33
N ARG A 21 22.22 -13.97 9.54
CA ARG A 21 21.91 -12.88 10.48
C ARG A 21 22.49 -11.52 10.08
N GLY A 22 23.45 -11.49 9.16
CA GLY A 22 24.20 -10.27 8.84
C GLY A 22 24.85 -9.69 10.09
N ASP A 23 24.63 -8.40 10.34
CA ASP A 23 25.19 -7.68 11.48
C ASP A 23 24.39 -7.82 12.78
N MET A 24 23.23 -8.50 12.75
CA MET A 24 22.37 -8.67 13.93
C MET A 24 22.96 -9.68 14.92
N SER A 25 22.78 -9.44 16.22
CA SER A 25 23.07 -10.45 17.24
C SER A 25 22.10 -11.64 17.16
N TYR A 26 22.46 -12.77 17.77
CA TYR A 26 21.59 -13.96 17.85
C TYR A 26 20.21 -13.64 18.41
N SER A 27 20.14 -12.84 19.47
CA SER A 27 18.88 -12.47 20.10
C SER A 27 18.04 -11.58 19.18
N GLU A 28 18.64 -10.58 18.53
CA GLU A 28 17.92 -9.69 17.60
C GLU A 28 17.42 -10.45 16.37
N PHE A 29 18.23 -11.35 15.83
CA PHE A 29 17.84 -12.15 14.67
C PHE A 29 16.69 -13.11 15.01
N LEU A 30 16.75 -13.79 16.15
CA LEU A 30 15.67 -14.69 16.58
C LEU A 30 14.39 -13.90 16.92
N ASP A 31 14.51 -12.76 17.60
CA ASP A 31 13.38 -11.89 17.90
C ASP A 31 12.71 -11.38 16.61
N PHE A 32 13.50 -10.94 15.62
CA PHE A 32 13.00 -10.55 14.30
C PHE A 32 12.23 -11.67 13.59
N LEU A 33 12.77 -12.90 13.61
CA LEU A 33 12.11 -14.05 12.99
C LEU A 33 10.81 -14.43 13.71
N ILE A 34 10.84 -14.42 15.05
CA ILE A 34 9.68 -14.70 15.89
C ILE A 34 8.59 -13.65 15.62
N ASP A 35 8.96 -12.36 15.62
CA ASP A 35 8.07 -11.27 15.27
C ASP A 35 7.50 -11.41 13.86
N GLY A 36 8.31 -11.82 12.89
CA GLY A 36 7.87 -12.04 11.51
C GLY A 36 6.88 -13.20 11.35
N GLN A 37 6.90 -14.19 12.24
CA GLN A 37 6.00 -15.35 12.19
C GLN A 37 4.80 -15.25 13.15
N LEU A 38 4.95 -14.54 14.27
CA LEU A 38 3.94 -14.43 15.32
C LEU A 38 3.14 -13.13 15.26
N LYS A 39 3.63 -12.09 14.59
CA LYS A 39 2.72 -11.02 14.16
C LYS A 39 1.74 -11.71 13.22
N GLU A 40 0.46 -11.70 13.59
CA GLU A 40 -0.63 -12.07 12.68
C GLU A 40 -0.30 -11.48 11.32
N PRO A 41 -0.57 -12.19 10.19
CA PRO A 41 -0.38 -11.60 8.88
C PRO A 41 -1.24 -10.35 8.85
N ALA A 42 -0.62 -9.20 9.15
CA ALA A 42 -1.25 -7.92 9.17
C ALA A 42 -1.49 -7.61 7.71
N HIS A 43 -2.56 -8.18 7.17
CA HIS A 43 -3.06 -7.99 5.83
C HIS A 43 -1.93 -7.82 4.80
N ASN A 44 -1.05 -8.81 4.66
CA ASN A 44 -0.12 -8.88 3.52
C ASN A 44 -0.87 -9.25 2.21
N ASN A 45 -2.08 -8.74 2.04
CA ASN A 45 -2.74 -8.58 0.75
C ASN A 45 -2.18 -7.31 0.07
N ALA A 46 -0.86 -7.14 0.06
CA ALA A 46 -0.18 -6.14 -0.75
C ALA A 46 -0.07 -6.62 -2.22
N TYR A 47 -1.11 -7.29 -2.69
CA TYR A 47 -1.24 -7.82 -4.02
C TYR A 47 -2.58 -7.32 -4.56
N VAL A 48 -2.54 -6.74 -5.74
CA VAL A 48 -3.74 -6.29 -6.46
C VAL A 48 -4.04 -7.38 -7.47
N ASP A 49 -5.27 -7.89 -7.46
CA ASP A 49 -5.68 -8.88 -8.45
C ASP A 49 -5.74 -8.24 -9.84
N LYS A 50 -5.55 -9.07 -10.89
CA LYS A 50 -5.52 -8.60 -12.27
C LYS A 50 -6.81 -7.84 -12.63
N GLU A 51 -7.95 -8.33 -12.14
CA GLU A 51 -9.25 -7.73 -12.32
C GLU A 51 -9.35 -6.36 -11.63
N GLU A 52 -8.85 -6.23 -10.40
CA GLU A 52 -8.82 -4.96 -9.66
C GLU A 52 -7.93 -3.92 -10.35
N PHE A 53 -6.76 -4.33 -10.84
CA PHE A 53 -5.88 -3.45 -11.61
C PHE A 53 -6.53 -3.00 -12.92
N ASN A 54 -7.23 -3.91 -13.62
CA ASN A 54 -7.93 -3.57 -14.85
C ASN A 54 -9.08 -2.58 -14.62
N GLN A 55 -9.83 -2.75 -13.53
CA GLN A 55 -10.90 -1.82 -13.15
C GLN A 55 -10.32 -0.44 -12.79
N PHE A 56 -9.23 -0.40 -12.03
CA PHE A 56 -8.52 0.84 -11.72
C PHE A 56 -8.02 1.53 -13.00
N ALA A 57 -7.36 0.80 -13.91
CA ALA A 57 -6.85 1.34 -15.16
C ALA A 57 -7.98 1.87 -16.08
N ALA A 58 -9.12 1.19 -16.13
CA ALA A 58 -10.30 1.65 -16.86
C ALA A 58 -10.86 2.94 -16.25
N GLY A 59 -11.00 3.00 -14.92
CA GLY A 59 -11.46 4.19 -14.20
C GLY A 59 -10.54 5.40 -14.40
N MET A 60 -9.21 5.19 -14.37
CA MET A 60 -8.22 6.24 -14.62
C MET A 60 -8.29 6.77 -16.07
N LYS A 61 -8.52 5.90 -17.05
CA LYS A 61 -8.70 6.32 -18.46
C LYS A 61 -9.96 7.17 -18.64
N GLU A 62 -11.06 6.77 -18.01
CA GLU A 62 -12.31 7.55 -18.04
C GLU A 62 -12.11 8.92 -17.36
N LEU A 63 -11.43 8.94 -16.23
CA LEU A 63 -11.14 10.18 -15.51
C LEU A 63 -10.31 11.15 -16.35
N LEU A 64 -9.24 10.67 -16.99
CA LEU A 64 -8.41 11.48 -17.88
C LEU A 64 -9.19 11.97 -19.10
N ARG A 65 -10.07 11.14 -19.68
CA ARG A 65 -10.96 11.55 -20.77
C ARG A 65 -11.87 12.70 -20.34
N ASN A 66 -12.56 12.54 -19.21
CA ASN A 66 -13.48 13.55 -18.69
C ASN A 66 -12.75 14.85 -18.32
N PHE A 67 -11.54 14.75 -17.77
CA PHE A 67 -10.68 15.90 -17.49
C PHE A 67 -10.26 16.64 -18.77
N LEU A 68 -9.85 15.92 -19.81
CA LEU A 68 -9.49 16.53 -21.09
C LEU A 68 -10.71 17.15 -21.78
N GLU A 69 -11.87 16.50 -21.72
CA GLU A 69 -13.13 17.05 -22.22
C GLU A 69 -13.50 18.33 -21.47
N PHE A 70 -13.35 18.36 -20.14
CA PHE A 70 -13.51 19.58 -19.34
C PHE A 70 -12.54 20.68 -19.79
N PHE A 71 -11.26 20.38 -20.00
CA PHE A 71 -10.30 21.39 -20.45
C PHE A 71 -10.55 21.88 -21.88
N LEU A 72 -10.98 21.01 -22.79
CA LEU A 72 -11.28 21.39 -24.16
C LEU A 72 -12.58 22.19 -24.26
N SER A 73 -13.58 21.88 -23.44
CA SER A 73 -14.86 22.62 -23.40
C SER A 73 -14.79 23.90 -22.59
N TYR A 74 -14.15 23.89 -21.41
CA TYR A 74 -14.13 25.02 -20.47
C TYR A 74 -12.79 25.77 -20.40
N GLY A 75 -11.66 25.09 -20.62
CA GLY A 75 -10.32 25.71 -20.56
C GLY A 75 -10.00 26.62 -21.74
N LEU A 76 -10.64 26.42 -22.90
CA LEU A 76 -10.58 27.33 -24.05
C LEU A 76 -11.56 28.52 -23.92
N GLU A 77 -12.59 28.41 -23.08
CA GLU A 77 -13.46 29.52 -22.66
C GLU A 77 -12.87 30.22 -21.42
N LEU A 78 -11.73 30.90 -21.63
CA LEU A 78 -10.99 31.64 -20.61
C LEU A 78 -11.91 32.52 -19.74
N GLY A 79 -12.14 32.11 -18.49
CA GLY A 79 -12.50 33.03 -17.40
C GLY A 79 -13.87 32.93 -16.75
N LYS A 80 -14.75 31.98 -17.13
CA LYS A 80 -16.01 31.80 -16.39
C LYS A 80 -15.85 30.76 -15.28
N GLN A 81 -16.13 31.16 -14.04
CA GLN A 81 -16.18 30.26 -12.88
C GLN A 81 -17.17 29.12 -13.18
N PRO A 82 -16.78 27.85 -13.03
CA PRO A 82 -17.63 26.73 -13.42
C PRO A 82 -18.90 26.75 -12.58
N GLN A 83 -20.04 27.01 -13.21
CA GLN A 83 -21.37 26.96 -12.57
C GLN A 83 -22.01 25.57 -12.67
N ASP A 84 -21.40 24.64 -13.41
CA ASP A 84 -22.00 23.35 -13.69
C ASP A 84 -21.51 22.21 -12.80
N LYS A 85 -22.45 21.29 -12.54
CA LYS A 85 -22.31 20.06 -11.74
C LYS A 85 -21.19 19.14 -12.22
N THR A 86 -20.73 19.29 -13.46
CA THR A 86 -19.68 18.47 -14.10
C THR A 86 -18.35 18.54 -13.37
N PHE A 87 -17.95 19.73 -12.88
CA PHE A 87 -16.73 19.87 -12.08
C PHE A 87 -16.85 19.20 -10.70
N GLN A 88 -18.03 19.28 -10.08
CA GLN A 88 -18.31 18.59 -8.82
C GLN A 88 -18.28 17.08 -9.00
N GLU A 89 -18.86 16.56 -10.09
CA GLU A 89 -18.84 15.13 -10.43
C GLU A 89 -17.40 14.62 -10.68
N LEU A 90 -16.58 15.41 -11.38
CA LEU A 90 -15.17 15.08 -11.60
C LEU A 90 -14.39 15.09 -10.28
N SER A 91 -14.60 16.09 -9.42
CA SER A 91 -13.99 16.18 -8.09
C SER A 91 -14.43 15.01 -7.20
N GLN A 92 -15.69 14.59 -7.30
CA GLN A 92 -16.22 13.46 -6.55
C GLN A 92 -15.60 12.15 -7.05
N LYS A 93 -15.48 11.95 -8.37
CA LYS A 93 -14.78 10.78 -8.96
C LYS A 93 -13.29 10.74 -8.56
N LEU A 94 -12.62 11.88 -8.48
CA LEU A 94 -11.24 11.97 -7.96
C LEU A 94 -11.15 11.58 -6.48
N GLN A 95 -12.07 12.08 -5.66
CA GLN A 95 -12.12 11.76 -4.23
C GLN A 95 -12.45 10.29 -3.97
N THR A 96 -13.35 9.68 -4.74
CA THR A 96 -13.67 8.25 -4.59
C THR A 96 -12.49 7.36 -4.97
N LEU A 97 -11.78 7.68 -6.06
CA LEU A 97 -10.56 6.98 -6.46
C LEU A 97 -9.44 7.14 -5.41
N GLY A 98 -9.25 8.34 -4.86
CA GLY A 98 -8.27 8.59 -3.80
C GLY A 98 -8.63 7.95 -2.44
N SER A 99 -9.92 7.85 -2.13
CA SER A 99 -10.41 7.25 -0.87
C SER A 99 -10.46 5.72 -0.93
N SER A 100 -10.54 5.13 -2.13
CA SER A 100 -10.46 3.68 -2.32
C SER A 100 -9.14 3.09 -1.83
N GLY A 101 -8.06 3.89 -1.80
CA GLY A 101 -6.77 3.51 -1.19
C GLY A 101 -6.69 3.66 0.33
N ASN A 102 -7.68 4.27 0.99
CA ASN A 102 -7.62 4.62 2.42
C ASN A 102 -8.68 3.91 3.29
N LYS A 103 -9.55 3.08 2.69
CA LYS A 103 -10.58 2.29 3.41
C LYS A 103 -10.06 1.04 4.11
N GLY A 104 -8.75 0.84 4.21
CA GLY A 104 -8.13 -0.26 4.96
C GLY A 104 -7.60 0.11 6.36
N LYS A 105 -7.82 1.33 6.85
CA LYS A 105 -7.15 1.85 8.07
C LYS A 105 -8.00 1.98 9.33
N ASN A 106 -9.24 1.49 9.35
CA ASN A 106 -10.03 1.43 10.58
C ASN A 106 -10.82 0.13 10.62
N LEU A 107 -10.20 -0.92 11.18
CA LEU A 107 -10.81 -1.99 11.98
C LEU A 107 -9.68 -2.87 12.52
#